data_AF-A0A1X7R2D9-F1
#
_entry.id   AF-A0A1X7R2D9-F1
#
_cell.length_a   1.000
_cell.length_b   1.000
_cell.length_c   1.000
_cell.angle_alpha   90.00
_cell.angle_beta   90.00
_cell.angle_gamma   90.00
#
_symmetry.space_group_name_H-M   'P 1'
#
loop_
_entity.id
_entity.type
_entity.pdbx_description
1 polymer ?
#
loop_
_entity_poly.entity_id
_entity_poly.type
_entity_poly.pdbx_seq_one_letter_code
_entity_poly.pdbx_strand_id
1 'polypeptide(L)' 'MPAQKSFRTKQRLAKAKKQNRPLPQWVRLRTNNTVRYNAKRRNWRRTKLNI' A
#
# COMPACT_ATOMS: atom_id res chain seq x y z
N MET A 1 -18.59 7.92 4.32
CA MET A 1 -17.35 7.48 5.02
C MET A 1 -17.75 6.97 6.40
N PRO A 2 -17.27 5.82 6.91
CA PRO A 2 -17.55 5.46 8.29
C PRO A 2 -16.96 6.54 9.20
N ALA A 3 -17.80 7.28 9.91
CA ALA A 3 -17.40 8.48 10.64
C ALA A 3 -16.80 8.14 12.02
N GLN A 4 -17.35 7.13 12.70
CA GLN A 4 -16.89 6.67 14.01
C GLN A 4 -15.96 5.47 13.84
N LYS A 5 -14.65 5.68 14.01
CA LYS A 5 -13.61 4.63 13.97
C LYS A 5 -12.69 4.77 15.16
N SER A 6 -12.30 3.65 15.77
CA SER A 6 -11.25 3.63 16.79
C SER A 6 -9.90 4.10 16.23
N PHE A 7 -9.01 4.56 17.11
CA PHE A 7 -7.67 5.00 16.74
C PHE A 7 -6.86 3.86 16.08
N ARG A 8 -6.94 2.64 16.63
CA ARG A 8 -6.28 1.45 16.09
C ARG A 8 -6.67 1.17 14.64
N THR A 9 -7.98 1.26 14.32
CA THR A 9 -8.47 1.07 12.95
C THR A 9 -7.98 2.20 12.03
N LYS A 10 -7.98 3.45 12.49
CA LYS A 10 -7.44 4.59 11.71
C LYS A 10 -5.96 4.39 11.38
N GLN A 11 -5.14 3.93 12.32
CA GLN A 11 -3.71 3.68 12.10
C GLN A 11 -3.48 2.58 11.06
N ARG A 12 -4.23 1.46 11.14
CA ARG A 12 -4.16 0.37 10.15
C ARG A 12 -4.54 0.86 8.75
N LEU A 13 -5.62 1.63 8.63
CA LEU A 13 -6.05 2.23 7.36
C LEU A 13 -5.01 3.21 6.79
N ALA A 14 -4.40 4.03 7.65
CA ALA A 14 -3.35 4.96 7.23
C ALA A 14 -2.10 4.23 6.72
N LYS A 15 -1.68 3.14 7.38
CA LYS A 15 -0.56 2.31 6.93
C LYS A 15 -0.86 1.64 5.58
N ALA A 16 -2.07 1.08 5.42
CA ALA A 16 -2.50 0.47 4.16
C ALA A 16 -2.54 1.49 3.00
N LYS A 17 -2.92 2.75 3.29
CA LYS A 17 -2.84 3.85 2.31
C LYS A 17 -1.39 4.14 1.92
N LYS A 18 -0.47 4.28 2.89
CA LYS A 18 0.95 4.56 2.65
C LYS A 18 1.67 3.45 1.86
N GLN A 19 1.30 2.19 2.08
CA GLN A 19 1.85 1.04 1.35
C GLN A 19 1.42 1.02 -0.13
N ASN A 20 0.27 1.59 -0.47
CA ASN A 20 -0.32 1.52 -1.81
C ASN A 20 0.25 2.54 -2.80
N ARG A 21 1.57 2.49 -3.03
CA ARG A 21 2.31 3.40 -3.93
C ARG A 21 3.13 2.62 -4.97
N PRO A 22 3.42 3.22 -6.14
CA PRO A 22 4.34 2.61 -7.11
C PRO A 22 5.77 2.52 -6.55
N LEU A 23 6.57 1.64 -7.15
CA LEU A 23 7.99 1.52 -6.84
C LEU A 23 8.73 2.78 -7.34
N PRO A 24 9.64 3.40 -6.55
CA PRO A 24 10.40 4.55 -7.01
C PRO A 24 11.33 4.23 -8.18
N GLN A 25 11.56 5.19 -9.08
CA GLN A 25 12.33 4.98 -10.30
C GLN A 25 13.80 4.65 -10.01
N TRP A 26 14.45 5.37 -9.09
CA TRP A 26 15.86 5.13 -8.75
C TRP A 26 16.09 3.69 -8.25
N VAL A 27 15.09 3.08 -7.61
CA VAL A 27 15.16 1.67 -7.17
C VAL A 27 15.32 0.75 -8.39
N ARG A 28 14.59 1.01 -9.49
CA ARG A 28 14.69 0.25 -10.74
C ARG A 28 16.06 0.35 -11.40
N LEU A 29 16.74 1.47 -11.20
CA LEU A 29 18.05 1.77 -11.80
C LEU A 29 19.22 1.18 -10.99
N ARG A 30 18.96 0.60 -9.81
CA ARG A 30 20.02 -0.05 -9.02
C ARG A 30 20.56 -1.29 -9.74
N THR A 31 21.87 -1.49 -9.68
CA THR A 31 22.54 -2.68 -10.22
C THR A 31 21.99 -3.97 -9.59
N ASN A 32 21.89 -5.04 -10.39
CA ASN A 32 21.37 -6.35 -9.98
C ASN A 32 19.95 -6.32 -9.38
N ASN A 33 19.15 -5.31 -9.71
CA ASN A 33 17.78 -5.24 -9.20
C ASN A 33 16.82 -6.14 -10.00
N THR A 34 16.25 -7.13 -9.32
CA THR A 34 15.20 -8.01 -9.84
C THR A 34 13.78 -7.44 -9.66
N VAL A 35 13.60 -6.42 -8.81
CA VAL A 35 12.30 -5.85 -8.44
C VAL A 35 11.86 -4.80 -9.46
N ARG A 36 10.81 -5.11 -10.23
CA ARG A 36 10.25 -4.23 -11.29
C ARG A 36 9.00 -3.45 -10.89
N TYR A 37 8.14 -4.03 -10.05
CA TYR A 37 6.88 -3.44 -9.64
C TYR A 37 6.51 -3.82 -8.19
N ASN A 38 5.57 -3.08 -7.60
CA ASN A 38 5.04 -3.39 -6.27
C ASN A 38 3.94 -4.46 -6.39
N ALA A 39 4.30 -5.72 -6.17
CA ALA A 39 3.35 -6.84 -6.22
C ALA A 39 2.24 -6.78 -5.16
N LYS A 40 2.48 -6.08 -4.05
CA LYS A 40 1.51 -5.93 -2.94
C LYS A 40 0.64 -4.68 -3.08
N ARG A 41 0.66 -4.01 -4.24
CA ARG A 41 -0.22 -2.87 -4.52
C ARG A 41 -1.67 -3.35 -4.59
N ARG A 42 -2.61 -2.56 -4.06
CA ARG A 42 -4.00 -2.96 -3.86
C ARG A 42 -4.98 -1.96 -4.46
N ASN A 43 -6.05 -2.47 -5.07
CA ASN A 43 -7.21 -1.67 -5.47
C ASN A 43 -8.40 -1.95 -4.52
N TRP A 44 -9.09 -0.90 -4.06
CA TRP A 44 -10.20 -1.00 -3.10
C TRP A 44 -11.45 -1.69 -3.65
N ARG A 45 -11.63 -1.69 -4.98
CA ARG A 45 -12.70 -2.42 -5.67
C ARG A 45 -12.39 -3.91 -5.78
N ARG A 46 -11.13 -4.27 -6.02
CA ARG A 46 -10.73 -5.67 -6.29
C ARG A 46 -10.40 -6.47 -5.04
N THR A 47 -9.72 -5.89 -4.06
CA THR A 47 -9.26 -6.61 -2.86
C THR A 47 -9.57 -5.83 -1.60
N LYS A 48 -10.25 -6.48 -0.65
CA LYS A 48 -10.68 -5.90 0.63
C LYS A 48 -9.57 -5.99 1.67
N LEU A 49 -9.62 -5.06 2.62
CA LEU A 49 -8.73 -5.03 3.77
C LEU A 49 -9.48 -5.76 4.88
N ASN A 50 -9.09 -7.00 5.17
CA ASN A 50 -9.70 -7.82 6.22
C ASN A 50 -9.25 -7.30 7.60
N ILE A 51 -9.78 -6.13 8.00
CA ILE A 51 -9.38 -5.37 9.20
C ILE A 51 -10.57 -5.26 10.15
#